data_AF-A0A2R8BXZ7-F1
#
_entry.id   AF-A0A2R8BXZ7-F1
#
_cell.length_a   1.000
_cell.length_b   1.000
_cell.length_c   1.000
_cell.angle_alpha   90.00
_cell.angle_beta   90.00
_cell.angle_gamma   90.00
#
_symmetry.space_group_name_H-M   'P 1'
#
loop_
_entity.id
_entity.type
_entity.pdbx_description
1 polymer ?
#
loop_
_entity_poly.entity_id
_entity_poly.type
_entity_poly.pdbx_seq_one_letter_code
_entity_poly.pdbx_strand_id
1 'polypeptide(L)'
;MAYSLDPDTLRRGIASAAPRGMSTSTRDRARRLMLAWIDTAIAHRVGANDLARALRDGQAARQIAAARRAEIAADPPDAIRNAACAPGCAFCCVLTDEDGGTISTAEAQAVHAALVPMAGQRDGSDWMHRACPALDPETRLCRIYDDRPEICRSYISTDAAACEINAAGGSAPGGGVIGSHVDFLALLAVSRAAMTGLAQVPTFALRDVAAAALNGRDAKEALNAARHPPVMLDRVQSGAERGRTYSSGSSSSGEPTRTQRPPR
;
A
#
# COMPACT_ATOMS: atom_id res chain seq x y z
N MET A 1 -15.34 -25.24 -21.04
CA MET A 1 -14.19 -24.84 -21.88
C MET A 1 -13.35 -23.86 -21.07
N ALA A 2 -12.17 -24.28 -20.61
CA ALA A 2 -11.22 -23.36 -19.99
C ALA A 2 -10.50 -22.60 -21.10
N TYR A 3 -10.77 -21.31 -21.27
CA TYR A 3 -9.92 -20.45 -22.09
C TYR A 3 -8.52 -20.50 -21.48
N SER A 4 -7.55 -21.09 -22.18
CA SER A 4 -6.14 -20.98 -21.79
C SER A 4 -5.74 -19.53 -21.99
N LEU A 5 -5.52 -18.81 -20.90
CA LEU A 5 -5.04 -17.45 -20.97
C LEU A 5 -3.62 -17.47 -21.55
N ASP A 6 -3.36 -16.67 -22.58
CA ASP A 6 -2.03 -16.52 -23.17
C ASP A 6 -1.32 -15.26 -22.63
N PRO A 7 0.03 -15.24 -22.58
CA PRO A 7 0.77 -14.07 -22.09
C PRO A 7 0.53 -12.78 -22.90
N ASP A 8 0.28 -12.89 -24.21
CA ASP A 8 0.08 -11.73 -25.07
C ASP A 8 -1.26 -11.03 -24.77
N THR A 9 -2.28 -11.78 -24.37
CA THR A 9 -3.56 -11.26 -23.88
C THR A 9 -3.35 -10.42 -22.64
N LEU A 10 -2.52 -10.88 -21.69
CA LEU A 10 -2.15 -10.09 -20.52
C LEU A 10 -1.37 -8.83 -20.90
N ARG A 11 -0.38 -8.94 -21.81
CA ARG A 11 0.39 -7.78 -22.30
C ARG A 11 -0.52 -6.72 -22.94
N ARG A 12 -1.43 -7.13 -23.83
CA ARG A 12 -2.40 -6.23 -24.47
C ARG A 12 -3.33 -5.58 -23.45
N GLY A 13 -3.79 -6.36 -22.47
CA GLY A 13 -4.58 -5.85 -21.35
C GLY A 13 -3.86 -4.74 -20.61
N ILE A 14 -2.59 -4.95 -20.24
CA ILE A 14 -1.76 -3.95 -19.56
C ILE A 14 -1.49 -2.73 -20.44
N ALA A 15 -1.10 -2.93 -21.71
CA ALA A 15 -0.81 -1.84 -22.63
C ALA A 15 -2.03 -0.92 -22.84
N SER A 16 -3.24 -1.47 -22.85
CA SER A 16 -4.48 -0.74 -23.04
C SER A 16 -5.13 -0.24 -21.74
N ALA A 17 -4.69 -0.72 -20.57
CA ALA A 17 -5.31 -0.48 -19.26
C ALA A 17 -5.43 1.00 -18.90
N ALA A 18 -6.64 1.56 -18.84
CA ALA A 18 -6.88 2.98 -18.58
C ALA A 18 -7.63 3.20 -17.25
N PRO A 19 -6.96 3.03 -16.09
CA PRO A 19 -7.60 3.26 -14.80
C PRO A 19 -8.05 4.73 -14.63
N ARG A 20 -9.17 4.90 -13.92
CA ARG A 20 -9.75 6.20 -13.56
C ARG A 20 -8.97 6.84 -12.42
N GLY A 21 -9.08 8.16 -12.28
CA GLY A 21 -8.49 8.89 -11.13
C GLY A 21 -6.97 8.91 -11.10
N MET A 22 -6.32 8.68 -12.24
CA MET A 22 -4.88 8.62 -12.39
C MET A 22 -4.42 9.53 -13.53
N SER A 23 -3.34 10.29 -13.30
CA SER A 23 -2.70 11.11 -14.33
C SER A 23 -2.12 10.26 -15.47
N THR A 24 -1.99 10.84 -16.67
CA THR A 24 -1.40 10.14 -17.82
C THR A 24 0.03 9.68 -17.55
N SER A 25 0.85 10.51 -16.89
CA SER A 25 2.25 10.19 -16.59
C SER A 25 2.38 9.03 -15.60
N THR A 26 1.59 9.02 -14.52
CA THR A 26 1.52 7.89 -13.58
C THR A 26 1.08 6.61 -14.29
N ARG A 27 0.05 6.70 -15.13
CA ARG A 27 -0.48 5.55 -15.88
C ARG A 27 0.55 4.95 -16.82
N ASP A 28 1.22 5.78 -17.61
CA ASP A 28 2.21 5.31 -18.57
C ASP A 28 3.43 4.71 -17.87
N ARG A 29 3.84 5.28 -16.73
CA ARG A 29 4.88 4.69 -15.88
C ARG A 29 4.47 3.31 -15.37
N ALA A 30 3.29 3.19 -14.76
CA ALA A 30 2.79 1.92 -14.22
C ALA A 30 2.66 0.83 -15.30
N ARG A 31 2.16 1.19 -16.49
CA ARG A 31 2.10 0.27 -17.64
C ARG A 31 3.48 -0.22 -18.06
N ARG A 32 4.45 0.70 -18.22
CA ARG A 32 5.83 0.32 -18.58
C ARG A 32 6.46 -0.63 -17.57
N LEU A 33 6.29 -0.35 -16.27
CA LEU A 33 6.79 -1.21 -15.20
C LEU A 33 6.14 -2.60 -15.23
N MET A 34 4.81 -2.68 -15.41
CA MET A 34 4.12 -3.97 -15.53
C MET A 34 4.52 -4.76 -16.77
N LEU A 35 4.69 -4.09 -17.92
CA LEU A 35 5.16 -4.75 -19.15
C LEU A 35 6.58 -5.30 -18.97
N ALA A 36 7.50 -4.52 -18.40
CA ALA A 36 8.85 -4.99 -18.09
C ALA A 36 8.85 -6.19 -17.13
N TRP A 37 7.98 -6.16 -16.12
CA TRP A 37 7.79 -7.29 -15.20
C TRP A 37 7.27 -8.55 -15.90
N ILE A 38 6.25 -8.41 -16.76
CA ILE A 38 5.72 -9.53 -17.56
C ILE A 38 6.82 -10.10 -18.47
N ASP A 39 7.57 -9.25 -19.16
CA ASP A 39 8.62 -9.65 -20.10
C ASP A 39 9.73 -10.43 -19.39
N THR A 40 10.13 -9.95 -18.21
CA THR A 40 11.09 -10.63 -17.34
C THR A 40 10.54 -11.98 -16.88
N ALA A 41 9.29 -12.05 -16.43
CA ALA A 41 8.69 -13.29 -15.96
C ALA A 41 8.54 -14.33 -17.09
N ILE A 42 8.21 -13.90 -18.32
CA ILE A 42 8.19 -14.76 -19.51
C ILE A 42 9.59 -15.27 -19.83
N ALA A 43 10.62 -14.42 -19.77
CA ALA A 43 12.01 -14.85 -19.97
C ALA A 43 12.44 -15.92 -18.95
N HIS A 44 11.89 -15.86 -17.73
CA HIS A 44 12.05 -16.87 -16.68
C HIS A 44 11.04 -18.04 -16.77
N ARG A 45 10.31 -18.17 -17.87
CA ARG A 45 9.37 -19.26 -18.16
C ARG A 45 8.20 -19.35 -17.17
N VAL A 46 7.78 -18.23 -16.59
CA VAL A 46 6.55 -18.17 -15.77
C VAL A 46 5.33 -18.35 -16.68
N GLY A 47 4.43 -19.27 -16.31
CA GLY A 47 3.23 -19.56 -17.09
C GLY A 47 2.18 -18.45 -17.02
N ALA A 48 1.37 -18.31 -18.07
CA ALA A 48 0.34 -17.26 -18.17
C ALA A 48 -0.68 -17.27 -17.01
N ASN A 49 -1.06 -18.45 -16.52
CA ASN A 49 -1.96 -18.57 -15.37
C ASN A 49 -1.32 -18.02 -14.09
N ASP A 50 -0.01 -18.19 -13.91
CA ASP A 50 0.70 -17.67 -12.75
C ASP A 50 0.92 -16.17 -12.86
N LEU A 51 1.16 -15.66 -14.07
CA LEU A 51 1.16 -14.21 -14.33
C LEU A 51 -0.18 -13.59 -13.98
N ALA A 52 -1.28 -14.18 -14.46
CA ALA A 52 -2.63 -13.69 -14.17
C ALA A 52 -2.95 -13.76 -12.68
N ARG A 53 -2.55 -14.82 -12.00
CA ARG A 53 -2.67 -14.93 -10.54
C ARG A 53 -1.88 -13.83 -9.83
N ALA A 54 -0.65 -13.56 -10.26
CA ALA A 54 0.20 -12.53 -9.67
C ALA A 54 -0.35 -11.11 -9.89
N LEU A 55 -0.96 -10.84 -11.05
CA LEU A 55 -1.69 -9.59 -11.31
C LEU A 55 -2.95 -9.49 -10.44
N ARG A 56 -3.74 -10.58 -10.38
CA ARG A 56 -4.99 -10.67 -9.61
C ARG A 56 -4.77 -10.45 -8.12
N ASP A 57 -3.74 -11.08 -7.58
CA ASP A 57 -3.47 -11.07 -6.14
C ASP A 57 -2.61 -9.88 -5.72
N GLY A 58 -2.13 -9.07 -6.68
CA GLY A 58 -1.26 -7.90 -6.42
C GLY A 58 0.20 -8.24 -6.12
N GLN A 59 0.62 -9.49 -6.32
CA GLN A 59 2.02 -9.91 -6.17
C GLN A 59 2.95 -9.14 -7.12
N ALA A 60 2.53 -8.91 -8.36
CA ALA A 60 3.30 -8.12 -9.32
C ALA A 60 3.53 -6.68 -8.80
N ALA A 61 2.49 -6.04 -8.27
CA ALA A 61 2.59 -4.71 -7.68
C ALA A 61 3.55 -4.70 -6.47
N ARG A 62 3.45 -5.70 -5.59
CA ARG A 62 4.34 -5.84 -4.42
C ARG A 62 5.81 -6.01 -4.82
N GLN A 63 6.10 -6.83 -5.84
CA GLN A 63 7.46 -7.07 -6.31
C GLN A 63 8.08 -5.81 -6.93
N ILE A 64 7.33 -5.11 -7.80
CA ILE A 64 7.79 -3.87 -8.42
C ILE A 64 7.99 -2.78 -7.36
N ALA A 65 7.06 -2.62 -6.42
CA ALA A 65 7.19 -1.64 -5.34
C ALA A 65 8.38 -1.93 -4.41
N ALA A 66 8.65 -3.21 -4.14
CA ALA A 66 9.82 -3.63 -3.37
C ALA A 66 11.13 -3.31 -4.11
N ALA A 67 11.23 -3.57 -5.41
CA ALA A 67 12.37 -3.18 -6.23
C ALA A 67 12.56 -1.65 -6.21
N ARG A 68 11.47 -0.89 -6.39
CA ARG A 68 11.52 0.58 -6.34
C ARG A 68 11.98 1.11 -4.98
N ARG A 69 11.52 0.52 -3.89
CA ARG A 69 11.98 0.88 -2.54
C ARG A 69 13.46 0.56 -2.36
N ALA A 70 13.95 -0.56 -2.89
CA ALA A 70 15.38 -0.89 -2.83
C ALA A 70 16.23 0.13 -3.61
N GLU A 71 15.79 0.57 -4.78
CA GLU A 71 16.43 1.66 -5.53
C GLU A 71 16.46 2.96 -4.72
N ILE A 72 15.34 3.33 -4.11
CA ILE A 72 15.25 4.54 -3.26
C ILE A 72 16.16 4.41 -2.04
N ALA A 73 16.28 3.21 -1.45
CA ALA A 73 17.16 2.99 -0.30
C ALA A 73 18.66 3.08 -0.67
N ALA A 74 19.03 2.82 -1.93
CA ALA A 74 20.40 2.94 -2.40
C ALA A 74 20.86 4.42 -2.56
N ASP A 75 19.93 5.32 -2.88
CA ASP A 75 20.13 6.77 -2.88
C ASP A 75 18.94 7.49 -2.20
N PRO A 76 18.90 7.47 -0.85
CA PRO A 76 17.72 7.89 -0.10
C PRO A 76 17.54 9.41 -0.17
N PRO A 77 16.37 9.96 -0.54
CA PRO A 77 16.13 11.40 -0.45
C PRO A 77 16.31 11.93 0.98
N ASP A 78 16.53 13.25 1.12
CA ASP A 78 16.79 13.89 2.43
C ASP A 78 15.72 13.60 3.48
N ALA A 79 14.46 13.46 3.09
CA ALA A 79 13.39 13.12 4.01
C ALA A 79 13.54 11.72 4.64
N ILE A 80 14.15 10.76 3.93
CA ILE A 80 14.48 9.43 4.49
C ILE A 80 15.73 9.54 5.36
N ARG A 81 16.77 10.25 4.90
CA ARG A 81 18.01 10.44 5.66
C ARG A 81 17.78 11.12 7.01
N ASN A 82 16.84 12.07 7.04
CA ASN A 82 16.49 12.85 8.22
C ASN A 82 15.13 12.44 8.80
N ALA A 83 14.71 11.19 8.58
CA ALA A 83 13.47 10.69 9.17
C ALA A 83 13.58 10.68 10.70
N ALA A 84 12.54 11.16 11.38
CA ALA A 84 12.38 11.09 12.83
C ALA A 84 11.92 9.70 13.30
N CYS A 85 11.84 8.72 12.39
CA CYS A 85 11.43 7.36 12.67
C CYS A 85 12.50 6.63 13.50
N ALA A 86 12.12 6.11 14.67
CA ALA A 86 12.99 5.33 15.54
C ALA A 86 12.25 4.07 16.06
N PRO A 87 12.97 3.02 16.48
CA PRO A 87 12.35 1.87 17.15
C PRO A 87 11.48 2.32 18.34
N GLY A 88 10.27 1.76 18.47
CA GLY A 88 9.30 2.14 19.49
C GLY A 88 8.49 3.41 19.18
N CYS A 89 8.80 4.15 18.11
CA CYS A 89 7.96 5.23 17.60
C CYS A 89 6.79 4.62 16.80
N ALA A 90 5.62 4.47 17.45
CA ALA A 90 4.48 3.74 16.90
C ALA A 90 3.31 4.61 16.40
N PHE A 91 3.48 5.94 16.31
CA PHE A 91 2.40 6.83 15.89
C PHE A 91 1.95 6.58 14.43
N CYS A 92 2.83 6.08 13.56
CA CYS A 92 2.45 5.62 12.22
C CYS A 92 1.51 4.39 12.23
N CYS A 93 1.48 3.65 13.34
CA CYS A 93 0.57 2.52 13.53
C CYS A 93 -0.78 2.96 14.07
N VAL A 94 -1.00 4.25 14.35
CA VAL A 94 -2.33 4.77 14.72
C VAL A 94 -3.10 5.08 13.45
N LEU A 95 -4.03 4.19 13.13
CA LEU A 95 -4.72 4.16 11.84
C LEU A 95 -5.82 5.23 11.81
N THR A 96 -5.47 6.43 11.31
CA THR A 96 -6.35 7.62 11.32
C THR A 96 -7.52 7.53 10.34
N ASP A 97 -7.46 6.64 9.36
CA ASP A 97 -8.58 6.27 8.50
C ASP A 97 -9.26 5.00 9.02
N GLU A 98 -10.49 4.74 8.57
CA GLU A 98 -11.25 3.55 8.97
C GLU A 98 -10.59 2.26 8.47
N ASP A 99 -10.10 2.30 7.23
CA ASP A 99 -9.43 1.20 6.52
C ASP A 99 -8.04 0.87 7.13
N GLY A 100 -7.31 1.89 7.59
CA GLY A 100 -5.93 1.73 8.05
C GLY A 100 -4.91 1.50 6.93
N GLY A 101 -5.37 1.35 5.68
CA GLY A 101 -4.55 1.37 4.50
C GLY A 101 -5.00 0.30 3.52
N THR A 102 -5.17 0.70 2.26
CA THR A 102 -5.56 -0.21 1.18
C THR A 102 -4.42 -1.16 0.83
N ILE A 103 -4.66 -2.46 0.99
CA ILE A 103 -3.68 -3.53 0.71
C ILE A 103 -4.20 -4.50 -0.36
N SER A 104 -3.27 -5.21 -1.01
CA SER A 104 -3.55 -6.26 -2.00
C SER A 104 -3.98 -7.59 -1.36
N THR A 105 -4.50 -8.54 -2.16
CA THR A 105 -4.76 -9.92 -1.69
C THR A 105 -3.52 -10.56 -1.10
N ALA A 106 -2.38 -10.41 -1.78
CA ALA A 106 -1.09 -10.95 -1.36
C ALA A 106 -0.67 -10.44 0.02
N GLU A 107 -0.84 -9.15 0.27
CA GLU A 107 -0.53 -8.55 1.57
C GLU A 107 -1.57 -8.93 2.63
N ALA A 108 -2.85 -8.96 2.29
CA ALA A 108 -3.90 -9.37 3.22
C ALA A 108 -3.69 -10.80 3.72
N GLN A 109 -3.32 -11.72 2.82
CA GLN A 109 -2.98 -13.10 3.18
C GLN A 109 -1.73 -13.17 4.07
N ALA A 110 -0.69 -12.40 3.76
CA ALA A 110 0.54 -12.39 4.55
C ALA A 110 0.30 -11.81 5.97
N VAL A 111 -0.40 -10.68 6.07
CA VAL A 111 -0.78 -10.06 7.35
C VAL A 111 -1.61 -11.01 8.19
N HIS A 112 -2.64 -11.62 7.59
CA HIS A 112 -3.49 -12.57 8.31
C HIS A 112 -2.67 -13.76 8.83
N ALA A 113 -1.90 -14.41 7.96
CA ALA A 113 -1.08 -15.56 8.32
C ALA A 113 -0.07 -15.24 9.43
N ALA A 114 0.54 -14.04 9.40
CA ALA A 114 1.51 -13.61 10.41
C ALA A 114 0.88 -13.30 11.78
N LEU A 115 -0.39 -12.90 11.82
CA LEU A 115 -1.10 -12.54 13.06
C LEU A 115 -1.88 -13.68 13.69
N VAL A 116 -2.30 -14.70 12.92
CA VAL A 116 -3.04 -15.87 13.44
C VAL A 116 -2.36 -16.51 14.66
N PRO A 117 -1.02 -16.70 14.72
CA PRO A 117 -0.35 -17.26 15.89
C PRO A 117 -0.54 -16.44 17.18
N MET A 118 -0.98 -15.19 17.07
CA MET A 118 -1.17 -14.25 18.18
C MET A 118 -2.65 -14.08 18.56
N ALA A 119 -3.54 -14.92 18.03
CA ALA A 119 -4.96 -14.81 18.31
C ALA A 119 -5.27 -14.81 19.82
N GLY A 120 -6.17 -13.91 20.23
CA GLY A 120 -6.55 -13.70 21.64
C GLY A 120 -5.55 -12.92 22.49
N GLN A 121 -4.39 -12.53 21.96
CA GLN A 121 -3.45 -11.66 22.68
C GLN A 121 -3.91 -10.20 22.66
N ARG A 122 -3.43 -9.43 23.65
CA ARG A 122 -3.55 -7.96 23.67
C ARG A 122 -2.93 -7.36 22.40
N ASP A 123 -3.44 -6.21 21.99
CA ASP A 123 -3.03 -5.55 20.77
C ASP A 123 -2.86 -4.04 20.95
N GLY A 124 -2.52 -3.34 19.86
CA GLY A 124 -2.28 -1.90 19.90
C GLY A 124 -3.42 -1.08 20.51
N SER A 125 -4.67 -1.57 20.45
CA SER A 125 -5.84 -0.85 20.98
C SER A 125 -5.76 -0.60 22.49
N ASP A 126 -5.01 -1.44 23.22
CA ASP A 126 -4.73 -1.27 24.65
C ASP A 126 -3.80 -0.08 24.95
N TRP A 127 -3.00 0.35 23.97
CA TRP A 127 -2.17 1.56 24.09
C TRP A 127 -2.90 2.79 23.56
N MET A 128 -3.48 2.70 22.36
CA MET A 128 -4.28 3.74 21.75
C MET A 128 -5.42 3.11 20.96
N HIS A 129 -6.66 3.56 21.19
CA HIS A 129 -7.89 2.98 20.62
C HIS A 129 -7.82 2.67 19.11
N ARG A 130 -7.14 3.50 18.32
CA ARG A 130 -7.04 3.37 16.86
C ARG A 130 -5.76 2.72 16.36
N ALA A 131 -4.88 2.25 17.24
CA ALA A 131 -3.65 1.58 16.86
C ALA A 131 -3.91 0.27 16.10
N CYS A 132 -2.98 -0.06 15.21
CA CYS A 132 -3.03 -1.26 14.41
C CYS A 132 -3.02 -2.49 15.32
N PRO A 133 -3.89 -3.49 15.07
CA PRO A 133 -3.89 -4.73 15.83
C PRO A 133 -2.52 -5.44 15.80
N ALA A 134 -1.73 -5.26 14.74
CA ALA A 134 -0.39 -5.85 14.68
C ALA A 134 0.64 -5.26 15.67
N LEU A 135 0.33 -4.12 16.31
CA LEU A 135 1.22 -3.47 17.26
C LEU A 135 1.19 -4.19 18.61
N ASP A 136 2.36 -4.36 19.22
CA ASP A 136 2.49 -4.74 20.63
C ASP A 136 2.22 -3.50 21.51
N PRO A 137 1.22 -3.51 22.40
CA PRO A 137 0.88 -2.35 23.21
C PRO A 137 1.95 -1.99 24.26
N GLU A 138 2.79 -2.94 24.69
CA GLU A 138 3.80 -2.71 25.72
C GLU A 138 5.09 -2.17 25.11
N THR A 139 5.59 -2.85 24.07
CA THR A 139 6.87 -2.48 23.43
C THR A 139 6.72 -1.43 22.34
N ARG A 140 5.49 -1.24 21.82
CA ARG A 140 5.20 -0.36 20.67
C ARG A 140 5.96 -0.78 19.41
N LEU A 141 6.30 -2.08 19.31
CA LEU A 141 6.91 -2.66 18.13
C LEU A 141 5.86 -3.39 17.28
N CYS A 142 6.04 -3.38 15.96
CA CYS A 142 5.20 -4.14 15.06
C CYS A 142 5.55 -5.62 15.15
N ARG A 143 4.59 -6.46 15.54
CA ARG A 143 4.79 -7.91 15.72
C ARG A 143 4.94 -8.67 14.40
N ILE A 144 4.59 -8.04 13.27
CA ILE A 144 4.69 -8.58 11.90
C ILE A 144 5.64 -7.76 11.03
N TYR A 145 6.75 -7.27 11.61
CA TYR A 145 7.65 -6.32 10.95
C TYR A 145 8.06 -6.72 9.52
N ASP A 146 8.30 -8.02 9.32
CA ASP A 146 8.72 -8.61 8.04
C ASP A 146 7.58 -8.85 7.06
N ASP A 147 6.33 -8.84 7.51
CA ASP A 147 5.11 -8.99 6.71
C ASP A 147 4.32 -7.69 6.56
N ARG A 148 4.91 -6.57 6.97
CA ARG A 148 4.32 -5.23 6.79
C ARG A 148 3.92 -5.00 5.33
N PRO A 149 2.68 -4.51 5.08
CA PRO A 149 2.27 -4.06 3.75
C PRO A 149 3.08 -2.87 3.24
N GLU A 150 2.99 -2.58 1.95
CA GLU A 150 3.72 -1.50 1.29
C GLU A 150 3.40 -0.13 1.88
N ILE A 151 2.15 0.12 2.29
CA ILE A 151 1.80 1.37 2.99
C ILE A 151 2.63 1.55 4.27
N CYS A 152 2.83 0.48 5.04
CA CYS A 152 3.60 0.53 6.29
C CYS A 152 5.11 0.61 6.05
N ARG A 153 5.61 0.09 4.92
CA ARG A 153 7.04 0.15 4.55
C ARG A 153 7.45 1.48 3.94
N SER A 154 6.49 2.19 3.37
CA SER A 154 6.71 3.46 2.67
C SER A 154 6.45 4.67 3.56
N TYR A 155 5.68 4.53 4.64
CA TYR A 155 5.43 5.64 5.55
C TYR A 155 6.73 6.11 6.22
N ILE A 156 6.98 7.40 6.16
CA ILE A 156 8.04 8.08 6.89
C ILE A 156 7.54 9.42 7.43
N SER A 157 8.18 9.92 8.47
CA SER A 157 8.00 11.28 8.95
C SER A 157 9.34 11.90 9.31
N THR A 158 9.50 13.18 9.03
CA THR A 158 10.64 14.00 9.50
C THR A 158 10.35 14.66 10.84
N ASP A 159 9.16 14.46 11.42
CA ASP A 159 8.71 15.09 12.66
C ASP A 159 7.88 14.10 13.48
N ALA A 160 8.43 13.63 14.60
CA ALA A 160 7.76 12.70 15.50
C ALA A 160 6.63 13.37 16.30
N ALA A 161 6.78 14.65 16.67
CA ALA A 161 5.76 15.39 17.39
C ALA A 161 4.52 15.62 16.51
N ALA A 162 4.72 15.89 15.22
CA ALA A 162 3.64 15.93 14.25
C ALA A 162 2.89 14.58 14.15
N CYS A 163 3.62 13.46 14.16
CA CYS A 163 2.99 12.14 14.16
C CYS A 163 2.16 11.90 15.43
N GLU A 164 2.64 12.31 16.60
CA GLU A 164 1.91 12.21 17.86
C GLU A 164 0.62 13.05 17.83
N ILE A 165 0.69 14.30 17.35
CA ILE A 165 -0.49 15.16 17.16
C ILE A 165 -1.51 14.48 16.25
N ASN A 166 -1.08 13.94 15.12
CA ASN A 166 -1.96 13.24 14.17
C ASN A 166 -2.57 11.97 14.78
N ALA A 167 -1.79 11.21 15.55
CA ALA A 167 -2.26 10.01 16.25
C ALA A 167 -3.32 10.33 17.31
N ALA A 168 -3.21 11.49 17.98
CA ALA A 168 -4.21 12.00 18.92
C ALA A 168 -5.47 12.57 18.23
N GLY A 169 -5.56 12.55 16.89
CA GLY A 169 -6.68 13.10 16.13
C GLY A 169 -6.53 14.57 15.73
N GLY A 170 -5.36 15.17 15.97
CA GLY A 170 -5.00 16.49 15.46
C GLY A 170 -4.61 16.47 13.98
N SER A 171 -4.12 17.61 13.49
CA SER A 171 -3.61 17.77 12.13
C SER A 171 -2.30 18.54 12.15
N ALA A 172 -1.21 17.87 11.81
CA ALA A 172 0.12 18.41 11.72
C ALA A 172 0.84 17.91 10.46
N PRO A 173 1.59 18.77 9.75
CA PRO A 173 2.44 18.35 8.64
C PRO A 173 3.65 17.57 9.17
N GLY A 174 4.19 16.65 8.37
CA GLY A 174 5.44 15.94 8.73
C GLY A 174 5.49 14.50 8.25
N GLY A 175 4.33 13.84 8.21
CA GLY A 175 4.18 12.49 7.65
C GLY A 175 3.90 12.48 6.15
N GLY A 176 4.38 11.41 5.49
CA GLY A 176 4.10 11.11 4.08
C GLY A 176 4.54 9.69 3.72
N VAL A 177 4.38 9.33 2.45
CA VAL A 177 4.79 8.02 1.93
C VAL A 177 5.90 8.17 0.89
N ILE A 178 6.80 7.20 0.86
CA ILE A 178 7.79 7.04 -0.20
C ILE A 178 7.06 6.69 -1.51
N GLY A 179 7.59 7.17 -2.64
CA GLY A 179 6.99 6.97 -3.97
C GLY A 179 6.69 5.51 -4.35
N SER A 180 7.33 4.51 -3.73
CA SER A 180 7.04 3.09 -3.96
C SER A 180 5.58 2.72 -3.68
N HIS A 181 4.93 3.37 -2.71
CA HIS A 181 3.52 3.12 -2.42
C HIS A 181 2.57 3.73 -3.46
N VAL A 182 2.94 4.89 -4.02
CA VAL A 182 2.18 5.47 -5.13
C VAL A 182 2.28 4.60 -6.37
N ASP A 183 3.47 4.05 -6.65
CA ASP A 183 3.64 3.07 -7.72
C ASP A 183 2.83 1.80 -7.43
N PHE A 184 2.86 1.29 -6.19
CA PHE A 184 2.06 0.13 -5.78
C PHE A 184 0.56 0.29 -6.08
N LEU A 185 -0.05 1.40 -5.65
CA LEU A 185 -1.46 1.68 -5.90
C LEU A 185 -1.76 1.83 -7.41
N ALA A 186 -0.87 2.49 -8.15
CA ALA A 186 -1.02 2.63 -9.60
C ALA A 186 -0.95 1.28 -10.32
N LEU A 187 -0.05 0.39 -9.90
CA LEU A 187 0.11 -0.96 -10.44
C LEU A 187 -1.12 -1.83 -10.15
N LEU A 188 -1.72 -1.71 -8.96
CA LEU A 188 -2.99 -2.37 -8.65
C LEU A 188 -4.12 -1.86 -9.54
N ALA A 189 -4.20 -0.55 -9.80
CA ALA A 189 -5.23 0.04 -10.66
C ALA A 189 -5.07 -0.39 -12.12
N VAL A 190 -3.83 -0.44 -12.63
CA VAL A 190 -3.51 -0.99 -13.96
C VAL A 190 -3.85 -2.48 -14.03
N SER A 191 -3.49 -3.27 -13.01
CA SER A 191 -3.83 -4.70 -12.93
C SER A 191 -5.35 -4.90 -12.98
N ARG A 192 -6.12 -4.12 -12.21
CA ARG A 192 -7.58 -4.19 -12.21
C ARG A 192 -8.17 -3.89 -13.58
N ALA A 193 -7.70 -2.83 -14.23
CA ALA A 193 -8.17 -2.47 -15.57
C ALA A 193 -7.84 -3.57 -16.60
N ALA A 194 -6.61 -4.09 -16.58
CA ALA A 194 -6.17 -5.15 -17.50
C ALA A 194 -6.87 -6.49 -17.29
N MET A 195 -7.29 -6.81 -16.07
CA MET A 195 -7.97 -8.06 -15.71
C MET A 195 -9.49 -8.00 -15.87
N THR A 196 -10.04 -6.88 -16.36
CA THR A 196 -11.49 -6.73 -16.61
C THR A 196 -12.00 -7.83 -17.54
N GLY A 197 -13.04 -8.54 -17.13
CA GLY A 197 -13.59 -9.68 -17.86
C GLY A 197 -12.83 -11.00 -17.69
N LEU A 198 -11.67 -10.99 -17.01
CA LEU A 198 -10.86 -12.18 -16.72
C LEU A 198 -10.93 -12.57 -15.24
N ALA A 199 -10.69 -11.62 -14.34
CA ALA A 199 -10.75 -11.84 -12.89
C ALA A 199 -10.97 -10.54 -12.12
N GLN A 200 -11.46 -10.66 -10.88
CA GLN A 200 -11.49 -9.52 -9.95
C GLN A 200 -10.12 -9.32 -9.31
N VAL A 201 -9.71 -8.05 -9.18
CA VAL A 201 -8.50 -7.62 -8.45
C VAL A 201 -8.96 -6.88 -7.17
N PRO A 202 -9.27 -7.62 -6.09
CA PRO A 202 -9.79 -7.02 -4.86
C PRO A 202 -8.67 -6.29 -4.11
N THR A 203 -9.09 -5.34 -3.27
CA THR A 203 -8.25 -4.73 -2.24
C THR A 203 -8.96 -4.86 -0.91
N PHE A 204 -8.20 -4.76 0.18
CA PHE A 204 -8.69 -5.06 1.53
C PHE A 204 -8.30 -3.96 2.50
N ALA A 205 -9.07 -3.86 3.57
CA ALA A 205 -8.78 -2.97 4.68
C ALA A 205 -7.74 -3.59 5.61
N LEU A 206 -6.59 -2.94 5.78
CA LEU A 206 -5.51 -3.45 6.65
C LEU A 206 -6.00 -3.66 8.09
N ARG A 207 -6.74 -2.68 8.64
CA ARG A 207 -7.25 -2.76 10.01
C ARG A 207 -8.12 -4.00 10.20
N ASP A 208 -9.05 -4.24 9.28
CA ASP A 208 -10.03 -5.30 9.40
C ASP A 208 -9.40 -6.68 9.23
N VAL A 209 -8.44 -6.82 8.29
CA VAL A 209 -7.67 -8.07 8.14
C VAL A 209 -6.89 -8.38 9.42
N ALA A 210 -6.20 -7.38 9.98
CA ALA A 210 -5.40 -7.56 11.18
C ALA A 210 -6.27 -7.89 12.41
N ALA A 211 -7.40 -7.19 12.58
CA ALA A 211 -8.34 -7.44 13.67
C ALA A 211 -8.98 -8.82 13.53
N ALA A 212 -9.38 -9.23 12.32
CA ALA A 212 -9.97 -10.55 12.09
C ALA A 212 -8.98 -11.68 12.43
N ALA A 213 -7.70 -11.53 12.09
CA ALA A 213 -6.67 -12.50 12.42
C ALA A 213 -6.48 -12.66 13.94
N LEU A 214 -6.39 -11.56 14.69
CA LEU A 214 -6.27 -11.63 16.15
C LEU A 214 -7.52 -12.15 16.85
N ASN A 215 -8.69 -11.96 16.24
CA ASN A 215 -9.94 -12.57 16.71
C ASN A 215 -10.06 -14.06 16.33
N GLY A 216 -9.03 -14.67 15.73
CA GLY A 216 -9.00 -16.08 15.38
C GLY A 216 -9.90 -16.47 14.21
N ARG A 217 -10.34 -15.51 13.39
CA ARG A 217 -11.17 -15.80 12.21
C ARG A 217 -10.33 -16.45 11.11
N ASP A 218 -10.94 -17.37 10.36
CA ASP A 218 -10.27 -18.00 9.23
C ASP A 218 -9.97 -17.00 8.11
N ALA A 219 -8.95 -17.28 7.30
CA ALA A 219 -8.48 -16.36 6.27
C ALA A 219 -9.55 -16.01 5.23
N LYS A 220 -10.42 -16.96 4.87
CA LYS A 220 -11.46 -16.74 3.86
C LYS A 220 -12.54 -15.82 4.41
N GLU A 221 -13.00 -16.06 5.64
CA GLU A 221 -13.95 -15.17 6.32
C GLU A 221 -13.36 -13.77 6.51
N ALA A 222 -12.13 -13.68 7.02
CA ALA A 222 -11.42 -12.43 7.26
C ALA A 222 -11.31 -11.57 5.99
N LEU A 223 -10.81 -12.16 4.89
CA LEU A 223 -10.65 -11.43 3.62
C LEU A 223 -12.00 -11.05 3.02
N ASN A 224 -13.05 -11.88 3.15
CA ASN A 224 -14.37 -11.52 2.64
C ASN A 224 -14.96 -10.31 3.39
N ALA A 225 -14.81 -10.27 4.72
CA ALA A 225 -15.29 -9.17 5.55
C ALA A 225 -14.49 -7.88 5.34
N ALA A 226 -13.17 -7.98 5.16
CA ALA A 226 -12.28 -6.84 4.98
C ALA A 226 -12.22 -6.30 3.53
N ARG A 227 -12.97 -6.90 2.59
CA ARG A 227 -12.89 -6.53 1.17
C ARG A 227 -13.49 -5.15 0.94
N HIS A 228 -12.75 -4.30 0.23
CA HIS A 228 -13.24 -2.99 -0.16
C HIS A 228 -14.33 -3.04 -1.25
N PRO A 229 -15.27 -2.06 -1.24
CA PRO A 229 -16.08 -1.79 -2.41
C PRO A 229 -15.18 -1.32 -3.58
N PRO A 230 -15.57 -1.58 -4.85
CA PRO A 230 -14.70 -1.35 -6.00
C PRO A 230 -14.10 0.06 -6.10
N VAL A 231 -14.86 1.09 -5.69
CA VAL A 231 -14.48 2.51 -5.76
C VAL A 231 -13.29 2.90 -4.88
N MET A 232 -12.95 2.10 -3.86
CA MET A 232 -11.93 2.49 -2.88
C MET A 232 -10.55 2.69 -3.49
N LEU A 233 -10.11 1.80 -4.38
CA LEU A 233 -8.79 1.94 -5.00
C LEU A 233 -8.69 3.22 -5.84
N ASP A 234 -9.74 3.56 -6.60
CA ASP A 234 -9.77 4.79 -7.41
C ASP A 234 -9.68 6.03 -6.50
N ARG A 235 -10.40 6.01 -5.37
CA ARG A 235 -10.38 7.08 -4.37
C ARG A 235 -8.99 7.23 -3.74
N VAL A 236 -8.40 6.14 -3.27
CA VAL A 236 -7.10 6.14 -2.59
C VAL A 236 -5.99 6.51 -3.56
N GLN A 237 -6.01 6.01 -4.80
CA GLN A 237 -5.05 6.41 -5.84
C GLN A 237 -5.14 7.90 -6.14
N SER A 238 -6.36 8.41 -6.34
CA SER A 238 -6.56 9.85 -6.56
C SER A 238 -6.05 10.69 -5.38
N GLY A 239 -6.21 10.19 -4.16
CA GLY A 239 -5.69 10.80 -2.94
C GLY A 239 -4.17 10.78 -2.89
N ALA A 240 -3.54 9.65 -3.24
CA ALA A 240 -2.10 9.48 -3.26
C ALA A 240 -1.41 10.40 -4.27
N GLU A 241 -2.00 10.63 -5.45
CA GLU A 241 -1.48 11.59 -6.44
C GLU A 241 -1.51 13.04 -5.96
N ARG A 242 -2.44 13.38 -5.05
CA ARG A 242 -2.54 14.72 -4.44
C ARG A 242 -1.77 14.84 -3.12
N GLY A 243 -1.37 13.71 -2.54
CA GLY A 243 -0.74 13.63 -1.24
C GLY A 243 0.75 13.97 -1.26
N ARG A 244 1.36 14.05 -0.07
CA ARG A 244 2.81 14.24 0.07
C ARG A 244 3.54 12.93 -0.23
N THR A 245 4.34 12.94 -1.28
CA THR A 245 5.20 11.82 -1.68
C THR A 245 6.67 12.22 -1.59
N TYR A 246 7.50 11.40 -0.95
CA TYR A 246 8.95 11.58 -0.97
C TYR A 246 9.55 10.78 -2.13
N SER A 247 10.23 11.47 -3.07
CA SER A 247 10.82 10.86 -4.27
C SER A 247 12.31 11.19 -4.38
N SER A 248 13.07 10.26 -4.96
CA SER A 248 14.55 10.29 -5.11
C SER A 248 15.04 11.27 -6.19
N GLY A 249 14.35 12.39 -6.45
CA GLY A 249 14.70 13.25 -7.57
C GLY A 249 13.80 14.45 -7.75
N SER A 250 13.92 15.43 -6.85
CA SER A 250 13.79 16.86 -7.14
C SER A 250 13.94 17.62 -5.83
N SER A 251 15.01 18.40 -5.72
CA SER A 251 15.08 19.54 -4.81
C SER A 251 14.01 20.55 -5.23
N SER A 252 12.77 20.36 -4.79
CA SER A 252 11.76 21.42 -4.84
C SER A 252 11.38 21.74 -3.41
N SER A 253 11.97 22.82 -2.92
CA SER A 253 11.47 23.62 -1.80
C SER A 253 10.02 24.01 -2.07
N GLY A 254 9.08 23.16 -1.66
CA GLY A 254 7.65 23.43 -1.67
C GLY A 254 7.29 24.33 -0.50
N GLU A 255 7.44 25.64 -0.70
CA GLU A 255 6.88 26.66 0.18
C GLU A 255 5.34 26.56 0.16
N PRO A 256 4.65 26.42 1.30
CA PRO A 256 3.20 26.31 1.31
C PRO A 256 2.59 27.68 0.99
N THR A 257 1.96 27.81 -0.18
CA THR A 257 1.18 29.00 -0.54
C THR A 257 -0.01 29.14 0.41
N ARG A 258 0.13 29.98 1.43
CA ARG A 258 -0.91 30.35 2.39
C ARG A 258 -1.58 31.64 1.91
N THR A 259 -2.69 31.53 1.18
CA THR A 259 -3.66 32.63 1.09
C THR A 259 -4.80 32.37 2.05
N GLN A 260 -4.64 32.82 3.30
CA GLN A 260 -5.77 33.04 4.20
C GLN A 260 -6.38 34.40 3.89
N ARG A 261 -7.65 34.40 3.48
CA ARG A 261 -8.49 35.59 3.37
C ARG A 261 -9.14 35.82 4.75
N PRO A 262 -9.00 37.00 5.39
CA PRO A 262 -9.63 37.24 6.67
C PRO A 262 -11.15 37.41 6.51
N PRO A 263 -11.95 37.00 7.52
CA PRO A 263 -13.38 37.26 7.53
C PRO A 263 -13.66 38.76 7.73
N ARG A 264 -14.75 39.23 7.12
CA ARG A 264 -15.32 40.58 7.31
C ARG A 264 -16.17 40.61 8.56
#